data_AF-A0A2S8ZU96-F1
#
_entry.id   AF-A0A2S8ZU96-F1
#
_cell.length_a   1.000
_cell.length_b   1.000
_cell.length_c   1.000
_cell.angle_alpha   90.00
_cell.angle_beta   90.00
_cell.angle_gamma   90.00
#
_symmetry.space_group_name_H-M   'P 1'
#
loop_
_entity.id
_entity.type
_entity.pdbx_description
1 polymer ?
#
loop_
_entity_poly.entity_id
_entity_poly.type
_entity_poly.pdbx_seq_one_letter_code
_entity_poly.pdbx_strand_id
1 'polypeptide(L)'
;MKHVVTFLVLLFYIAVSAQKAPTILPFSLENNSIYVHCKVNETDSIKFLFDTGADGSVININSKKKVPLQIGGKSQNRGSNGTNTVDYSNHNTIQFGDIQKKEIQFTLIPYESAHFDGVFGTDLMKGKTIEINYHKKEIRFMKKATSLLIWQDMRK
;
A
#
# COMPACT_ATOMS: atom_id res chain seq x y z
N MET A 1 -48.55 -7.47 -1.42
CA MET A 1 -47.74 -6.98 -0.27
C MET A 1 -46.65 -7.97 0.14
N LYS A 2 -46.94 -9.25 0.40
CA LYS A 2 -45.91 -10.25 0.81
C LYS A 2 -44.71 -10.34 -0.16
N HIS A 3 -44.96 -10.42 -1.47
CA HIS A 3 -43.88 -10.49 -2.47
C HIS A 3 -43.00 -9.23 -2.55
N VAL A 4 -43.55 -8.04 -2.24
CA VAL A 4 -42.78 -6.78 -2.20
C VAL A 4 -41.84 -6.79 -0.98
N VAL A 5 -42.33 -7.26 0.17
CA VAL A 5 -41.51 -7.41 1.38
C VAL A 5 -40.39 -8.43 1.15
N THR A 6 -40.70 -9.59 0.54
CA THR A 6 -39.68 -10.60 0.22
C THR A 6 -38.63 -10.06 -0.74
N PHE A 7 -39.04 -9.30 -1.77
CA PHE A 7 -38.11 -8.69 -2.74
C PHE A 7 -37.21 -7.63 -2.09
N LEU A 8 -37.75 -6.78 -1.21
CA LEU A 8 -36.96 -5.79 -0.47
C LEU A 8 -35.97 -6.44 0.51
N VAL A 9 -36.37 -7.51 1.19
CA VAL A 9 -35.46 -8.28 2.06
C VAL A 9 -34.33 -8.90 1.23
N LEU A 10 -34.64 -9.48 0.07
CA LEU A 10 -33.63 -10.06 -0.81
C LEU A 10 -32.64 -9.00 -1.34
N LEU A 11 -33.13 -7.82 -1.74
CA LEU A 11 -32.29 -6.70 -2.15
C LEU A 11 -31.37 -6.21 -1.02
N PHE A 12 -31.88 -6.17 0.21
CA PHE A 12 -31.09 -5.80 1.38
C PHE A 12 -29.98 -6.81 1.67
N TYR A 13 -30.26 -8.11 1.59
CA TYR A 13 -29.26 -9.17 1.75
C TYR A 13 -28.12 -9.09 0.71
N ILE A 14 -28.46 -8.78 -0.55
CA ILE A 14 -27.48 -8.62 -1.62
C ILE A 14 -26.60 -7.38 -1.37
N ALA A 15 -27.19 -6.27 -0.93
CA ALA A 15 -26.47 -5.03 -0.65
C ALA A 15 -25.47 -5.17 0.51
N VAL A 16 -25.84 -5.86 1.60
CA VAL A 16 -24.94 -6.11 2.75
C VAL A 16 -23.79 -7.03 2.35
N SER A 17 -24.06 -8.06 1.54
CA SER A 17 -23.02 -9.01 1.08
C SER A 17 -22.01 -8.38 0.11
N ALA A 18 -22.33 -7.24 -0.51
CA ALA A 18 -21.48 -6.57 -1.48
C ALA A 18 -20.34 -5.73 -0.86
N GLN A 19 -20.32 -5.52 0.46
CA GLN A 19 -19.28 -4.70 1.10
C GLN A 19 -18.00 -5.52 1.33
N LYS A 20 -16.99 -5.28 0.49
CA LYS A 20 -15.68 -5.95 0.61
C LYS A 20 -15.04 -5.59 1.96
N ALA A 21 -14.69 -6.61 2.75
CA ALA A 21 -13.95 -6.46 3.99
C ALA A 21 -12.59 -5.74 3.76
N PRO A 22 -12.07 -4.98 4.73
CA PRO A 22 -10.77 -4.34 4.61
C PRO A 22 -9.66 -5.38 4.49
N THR A 23 -8.64 -5.06 3.70
CA THR A 23 -7.37 -5.80 3.74
C THR A 23 -6.67 -5.45 5.03
N ILE A 24 -6.33 -6.45 5.84
CA ILE A 24 -5.57 -6.27 7.07
C ILE A 24 -4.12 -6.68 6.80
N LEU A 25 -3.18 -5.76 7.03
CA LEU A 25 -1.75 -5.97 6.89
C LEU A 25 -1.09 -5.80 8.27
N PRO A 26 -0.59 -6.88 8.89
CA PRO A 26 0.12 -6.77 10.16
C PRO A 26 1.45 -6.02 9.98
N PHE A 27 1.91 -5.35 11.04
CA PHE A 27 3.19 -4.64 11.04
C PHE A 27 4.02 -4.88 12.30
N SER A 28 5.34 -4.71 12.20
CA SER A 28 6.22 -4.55 13.35
C SER A 28 6.52 -3.06 13.59
N LEU A 29 6.65 -2.69 14.87
CA LEU A 29 7.09 -1.36 15.26
C LEU A 29 8.53 -1.47 15.78
N GLU A 30 9.48 -0.88 15.07
CA GLU A 30 10.90 -0.89 15.44
C GLU A 30 11.40 0.55 15.38
N ASN A 31 12.00 1.06 16.46
CA ASN A 31 12.45 2.46 16.56
C ASN A 31 11.39 3.47 16.10
N ASN A 32 10.15 3.29 16.56
CA ASN A 32 8.97 4.10 16.22
C ASN A 32 8.59 4.11 14.72
N SER A 33 9.17 3.22 13.92
CA SER A 33 8.89 3.07 12.50
C SER A 33 8.07 1.81 12.25
N ILE A 34 7.09 1.92 11.35
CA ILE A 34 6.22 0.81 10.96
C ILE A 34 6.88 0.03 9.83
N TYR A 35 6.98 -1.29 9.99
CA TYR A 35 7.47 -2.18 8.95
C TYR A 35 6.43 -3.22 8.58
N VAL A 36 6.22 -3.38 7.28
CA VAL A 36 5.30 -4.38 6.70
C VAL A 36 6.08 -5.31 5.79
N HIS A 37 5.56 -6.52 5.59
CA HIS A 37 6.15 -7.49 4.69
C HIS A 37 5.31 -7.62 3.43
N CYS A 38 5.97 -7.52 2.28
CA CYS A 38 5.36 -7.61 0.97
C CYS A 38 6.08 -8.65 0.12
N LYS A 39 5.39 -9.16 -0.90
CA LYS A 39 6.02 -9.90 -1.99
C LYS A 39 6.25 -8.97 -3.16
N VAL A 40 7.47 -8.89 -3.68
CA VAL A 40 7.83 -8.10 -4.86
C VAL A 40 8.34 -9.03 -5.94
N ASN A 41 7.70 -9.01 -7.10
CA ASN A 41 7.91 -9.97 -8.19
C ASN A 41 7.87 -11.41 -7.62
N GLU A 42 8.94 -12.18 -7.76
CA GLU A 42 9.03 -13.55 -7.23
C GLU A 42 9.52 -13.61 -5.78
N THR A 43 10.04 -12.51 -5.20
CA THR A 43 10.65 -12.51 -3.87
C THR A 43 9.65 -12.13 -2.78
N ASP A 44 9.44 -13.04 -1.83
CA ASP A 44 8.51 -12.84 -0.72
C ASP A 44 9.19 -12.24 0.53
N SER A 45 8.36 -11.75 1.45
CA SER A 45 8.74 -11.24 2.76
C SER A 45 9.74 -10.09 2.70
N ILE A 46 9.69 -9.25 1.66
CA ILE A 46 10.47 -8.03 1.57
C ILE A 46 9.99 -7.07 2.67
N LYS A 47 10.90 -6.65 3.54
CA LYS A 47 10.58 -5.77 4.67
C LYS A 47 10.57 -4.32 4.20
N PHE A 48 9.40 -3.71 4.17
CA PHE A 48 9.23 -2.32 3.78
C PHE A 48 9.04 -1.41 4.98
N LEU A 49 9.72 -0.27 5.00
CA LEU A 49 9.36 0.88 5.84
C LEU A 49 8.07 1.50 5.29
N PHE A 50 7.02 1.59 6.09
CA PHE A 50 5.79 2.26 5.70
C PHE A 50 5.92 3.77 5.87
N ASP A 51 6.05 4.50 4.75
CA ASP A 51 6.41 5.92 4.74
C ASP A 51 5.37 6.75 3.99
N THR A 52 4.53 7.46 4.75
CA THR A 52 3.51 8.37 4.19
C THR A 52 4.11 9.65 3.60
N GLY A 53 5.39 9.92 3.83
CA GLY A 53 6.12 11.07 3.29
C GLY A 53 6.82 10.79 1.95
N ALA A 54 6.88 9.53 1.51
CA ALA A 54 7.48 9.14 0.24
C ALA A 54 6.44 9.14 -0.89
N ASP A 55 6.66 9.94 -1.94
CA ASP A 55 5.78 9.98 -3.11
C ASP A 55 5.74 8.62 -3.85
N GLY A 56 6.92 8.06 -4.13
CA GLY A 56 7.09 6.75 -4.77
C GLY A 56 7.73 5.72 -3.85
N SER A 57 7.57 4.45 -4.22
CA SER A 57 8.17 3.34 -3.50
C SER A 57 9.61 3.04 -3.93
N VAL A 58 10.40 2.50 -3.01
CA VAL A 58 11.85 2.29 -3.18
C VAL A 58 12.21 0.83 -2.92
N ILE A 59 13.18 0.29 -3.67
CA ILE A 59 13.94 -0.89 -3.29
C ILE A 59 15.34 -0.48 -2.86
N ASN A 60 15.77 -0.95 -1.69
CA ASN A 60 17.12 -0.78 -1.20
C ASN A 60 18.06 -1.77 -1.90
N ILE A 61 18.89 -1.29 -2.83
CA ILE A 61 19.81 -2.18 -3.59
C ILE A 61 20.93 -2.78 -2.72
N ASN A 62 21.19 -2.18 -1.57
CA ASN A 62 22.12 -2.71 -0.56
C ASN A 62 21.48 -3.79 0.32
N SER A 63 20.16 -4.05 0.20
CA SER A 63 19.51 -5.14 0.93
C SER A 63 20.12 -6.50 0.59
N LYS A 64 20.16 -7.38 1.59
CA LYS A 64 20.50 -8.80 1.41
C LYS A 64 19.44 -9.56 0.62
N LYS A 65 18.18 -9.11 0.62
CA LYS A 65 17.12 -9.72 -0.19
C LYS A 65 17.21 -9.19 -1.62
N LYS A 66 17.62 -10.08 -2.53
CA LYS A 66 17.77 -9.73 -3.94
C LYS A 66 16.44 -9.95 -4.67
N VAL A 67 15.73 -8.85 -4.88
CA VAL A 67 14.55 -8.80 -5.73
C VAL A 67 15.01 -8.82 -7.19
N PRO A 68 14.47 -9.70 -8.05
CA PRO A 68 14.75 -9.66 -9.48
C PRO A 68 14.10 -8.40 -10.06
N LEU A 69 14.93 -7.48 -10.55
CA LEU A 69 14.51 -6.18 -11.07
C LEU A 69 15.09 -5.97 -12.47
N GLN A 70 14.29 -5.42 -13.36
CA GLN A 70 14.76 -4.93 -14.66
C GLN A 70 14.94 -3.42 -14.58
N ILE A 71 16.17 -2.94 -14.81
CA ILE A 71 16.46 -1.51 -14.88
C ILE A 71 15.83 -0.94 -16.15
N GLY A 72 14.98 0.07 -16.02
CA GLY A 72 14.40 0.76 -17.17
C GLY A 72 14.95 2.15 -17.43
N GLY A 73 15.82 2.66 -16.56
CA GLY A 73 16.50 3.93 -16.77
C GLY A 73 16.93 4.59 -15.47
N LYS A 74 17.16 5.90 -15.56
CA LYS A 74 17.56 6.78 -14.45
C LYS A 74 16.57 7.91 -14.29
N SER A 75 16.36 8.32 -13.04
CA SER A 75 15.52 9.48 -12.70
C SER A 75 16.12 10.27 -11.55
N GLN A 76 15.70 11.53 -11.41
CA GLN A 76 16.06 12.35 -10.26
C GLN A 76 15.18 11.97 -9.06
N ASN A 77 15.80 11.50 -7.99
CA ASN A 77 15.18 11.38 -6.68
C ASN A 77 15.47 12.64 -5.86
N ARG A 78 14.41 13.24 -5.30
CA ARG A 78 14.51 14.39 -4.39
C ARG A 78 14.08 13.94 -3.01
N GLY A 79 15.03 13.82 -2.09
CA GLY A 79 14.79 13.41 -0.71
C GLY A 79 15.29 14.43 0.29
N SER A 80 15.23 14.07 1.58
CA SER A 80 15.74 14.90 2.69
C SER A 80 17.23 15.23 2.57
N ASN A 81 17.99 14.40 1.86
CA ASN A 81 19.44 14.52 1.71
C ASN A 81 19.84 15.22 0.40
N GLY A 82 18.90 15.86 -0.29
CA GLY A 82 19.11 16.56 -1.55
C GLY A 82 18.58 15.81 -2.76
N THR A 83 19.13 16.13 -3.93
CA THR A 83 18.72 15.56 -5.22
C THR A 83 19.82 14.64 -5.75
N ASN A 84 19.46 13.41 -6.11
CA ASN A 84 20.37 12.41 -6.65
C ASN A 84 19.79 11.77 -7.90
N THR A 85 20.64 11.46 -8.88
CA THR A 85 20.23 10.63 -10.02
C THR A 85 20.43 9.16 -9.66
N VAL A 86 19.35 8.39 -9.75
CA VAL A 86 19.31 6.99 -9.35
C VAL A 86 18.62 6.15 -10.41
N ASP A 87 18.89 4.84 -10.41
CA ASP A 87 18.20 3.91 -11.30
C ASP A 87 16.74 3.72 -10.85
N TYR A 88 15.88 3.35 -11.79
CA TYR A 88 14.55 2.83 -11.49
C TYR A 88 14.29 1.52 -12.21
N SER A 89 13.38 0.73 -11.63
CA SER A 89 12.81 -0.46 -12.24
C SER A 89 11.31 -0.27 -12.45
N ASN A 90 10.77 -0.79 -13.54
CA ASN A 90 9.38 -0.66 -13.98
C ASN A 90 8.80 -2.04 -14.31
N HIS A 91 7.49 -2.09 -14.56
CA HIS A 91 6.74 -3.33 -14.80
C HIS A 91 6.81 -4.33 -13.64
N ASN A 92 6.99 -3.82 -12.41
CA ASN A 92 7.05 -4.67 -11.23
C ASN A 92 5.65 -5.00 -10.70
N THR A 93 5.56 -6.12 -10.01
CA THR A 93 4.39 -6.52 -9.23
C THR A 93 4.74 -6.47 -7.75
N ILE A 94 3.82 -5.96 -6.93
CA ILE A 94 3.90 -6.04 -5.47
C ILE A 94 2.59 -6.53 -4.89
N GLN A 95 2.69 -7.38 -3.88
CA GLN A 95 1.56 -7.93 -3.16
C GLN A 95 1.73 -7.70 -1.65
N PHE A 96 0.65 -7.26 -1.00
CA PHE A 96 0.55 -7.08 0.44
C PHE A 96 -0.88 -7.40 0.89
N GLY A 97 -1.04 -8.32 1.85
CA GLY A 97 -2.34 -8.92 2.13
C GLY A 97 -2.97 -9.55 0.87
N ASP A 98 -4.24 -9.27 0.62
CA ASP A 98 -4.96 -9.66 -0.60
C ASP A 98 -4.86 -8.61 -1.73
N ILE A 99 -4.09 -7.53 -1.54
CA ILE A 99 -3.89 -6.49 -2.55
C ILE A 99 -2.68 -6.86 -3.40
N GLN A 100 -2.90 -6.93 -4.71
CA GLN A 100 -1.83 -6.98 -5.70
C GLN A 100 -1.88 -5.71 -6.56
N LYS A 101 -0.72 -5.07 -6.72
CA LYS A 101 -0.51 -3.97 -7.66
C LYS A 101 0.52 -4.40 -8.72
N LYS A 102 0.27 -3.99 -9.96
CA LYS A 102 1.11 -4.25 -11.14
C LYS A 102 1.53 -2.93 -11.76
N GLU A 103 2.46 -2.98 -12.71
CA GLU A 103 3.02 -1.80 -13.36
C GLU A 103 3.61 -0.79 -12.36
N ILE A 104 4.20 -1.30 -11.27
CA ILE A 104 4.83 -0.47 -10.26
C ILE A 104 6.24 -0.11 -10.69
N GLN A 105 6.55 1.18 -10.57
CA GLN A 105 7.91 1.69 -10.67
C GLN A 105 8.52 1.74 -9.26
N PHE A 106 9.69 1.13 -9.08
CA PHE A 106 10.50 1.29 -7.88
C PHE A 106 11.72 2.14 -8.19
N THR A 107 11.95 3.18 -7.38
CA THR A 107 13.24 3.88 -7.35
C THR A 107 14.25 3.00 -6.63
N LEU A 108 15.50 2.97 -7.10
CA LEU A 108 16.54 2.10 -6.54
C LEU A 108 17.56 2.95 -5.78
N ILE A 109 17.59 2.83 -4.44
CA ILE A 109 18.45 3.67 -3.59
C ILE A 109 19.36 2.78 -2.73
N PRO A 110 20.68 3.04 -2.68
CA PRO A 110 21.60 2.30 -1.82
C PRO A 110 21.61 2.87 -0.39
N TYR A 111 20.74 2.36 0.48
CA TYR A 111 20.76 2.74 1.89
C TYR A 111 21.80 1.90 2.65
N GLU A 112 22.93 2.52 3.02
CA GLU A 112 24.11 1.87 3.64
C GLU A 112 23.89 1.34 5.08
N SER A 113 22.83 1.77 5.77
CA SER A 113 22.57 1.35 7.17
C SER A 113 21.10 1.07 7.46
N ALA A 114 20.29 0.90 6.42
CA ALA A 114 18.88 0.59 6.59
C ALA A 114 18.69 -0.89 6.96
N HIS A 115 17.85 -1.15 7.97
CA HIS A 115 17.38 -2.49 8.32
C HIS A 115 16.08 -2.87 7.60
N PHE A 116 15.81 -2.23 6.46
CA PHE A 116 14.68 -2.49 5.58
C PHE A 116 15.16 -2.74 4.15
N ASP A 117 14.33 -3.47 3.41
CA ASP A 117 14.57 -3.88 2.03
C ASP A 117 13.95 -2.90 1.03
N GLY A 118 12.97 -2.10 1.46
CA GLY A 118 12.36 -1.05 0.65
C GLY A 118 11.60 0.00 1.46
N VAL A 119 11.12 1.03 0.76
CA VAL A 119 10.21 2.06 1.30
C VAL A 119 8.87 1.93 0.60
N PHE A 120 7.80 1.80 1.37
CA PHE A 120 6.42 1.71 0.90
C PHE A 120 5.86 3.13 0.87
N GLY A 121 5.81 3.69 -0.33
CA GLY A 121 5.37 5.06 -0.58
C GLY A 121 3.87 5.19 -0.82
N THR A 122 3.45 6.43 -1.06
CA THR A 122 2.04 6.79 -1.24
C THR A 122 1.44 6.31 -2.57
N ASP A 123 2.26 6.01 -3.58
CA ASP A 123 1.87 5.30 -4.80
C ASP A 123 1.18 3.96 -4.52
N LEU A 124 1.67 3.21 -3.53
CA LEU A 124 1.07 1.96 -3.07
C LEU A 124 -0.15 2.18 -2.17
N MET A 125 -0.30 3.35 -1.58
CA MET A 125 -1.47 3.75 -0.77
C MET A 125 -2.63 4.28 -1.62
N LYS A 126 -2.34 4.79 -2.82
CA LYS A 126 -3.30 5.49 -3.69
C LYS A 126 -4.57 4.66 -3.94
N GLY A 127 -5.72 5.34 -3.82
CA GLY A 127 -7.05 4.78 -4.04
C GLY A 127 -7.67 4.05 -2.83
N LYS A 128 -7.00 4.10 -1.67
CA LYS A 128 -7.46 3.46 -0.43
C LYS A 128 -7.66 4.50 0.68
N THR A 129 -8.61 4.23 1.56
CA THR A 129 -8.61 4.81 2.91
C THR A 129 -7.79 3.87 3.79
N ILE A 130 -6.84 4.42 4.55
CA ILE A 130 -5.90 3.63 5.38
C ILE A 130 -6.13 3.98 6.84
N GLU A 131 -6.34 2.97 7.66
CA GLU A 131 -6.35 3.08 9.12
C GLU A 131 -5.14 2.35 9.68
N ILE A 132 -4.41 2.98 10.60
CA ILE A 132 -3.28 2.37 11.31
C ILE A 132 -3.70 2.16 12.76
N ASN A 133 -3.82 0.90 13.18
CA ASN A 133 -4.14 0.54 14.55
C ASN A 133 -2.86 0.11 15.29
N TYR A 134 -2.27 1.03 16.04
CA TYR A 134 -1.03 0.78 16.79
C TYR A 134 -1.17 -0.25 17.91
N HIS A 135 -2.33 -0.31 18.57
CA HIS A 135 -2.57 -1.28 19.64
C HIS A 135 -2.60 -2.71 19.07
N LYS A 136 -3.29 -2.91 17.94
CA LYS A 136 -3.37 -4.22 17.27
C LYS A 136 -2.17 -4.52 16.38
N LYS A 137 -1.34 -3.53 16.06
CA LYS A 137 -0.24 -3.60 15.10
C LYS A 137 -0.70 -4.04 13.70
N GLU A 138 -1.76 -3.39 13.23
CA GLU A 138 -2.41 -3.66 11.95
C GLU A 138 -2.61 -2.38 11.13
N ILE A 139 -2.45 -2.47 9.81
CA ILE A 139 -2.90 -1.47 8.84
C ILE A 139 -4.12 -2.02 8.10
N ARG A 140 -5.19 -1.24 8.02
CA ARG A 140 -6.41 -1.61 7.28
C ARG A 140 -6.52 -0.78 6.02
N PHE A 141 -6.56 -1.44 4.86
CA PHE A 141 -6.79 -0.80 3.57
C PHE A 141 -8.25 -1.01 3.15
N MET A 142 -8.99 0.09 3.06
CA MET A 142 -10.40 0.13 2.68
C MET A 142 -10.55 0.78 1.31
N LYS A 143 -11.61 0.41 0.57
CA LYS A 143 -11.98 1.14 -0.65
C LYS A 143 -12.36 2.58 -0.25
N LYS A 144 -11.84 3.57 -0.97
CA LYS A 144 -12.22 4.96 -0.75
C LYS A 144 -13.74 5.09 -0.92
N ALA A 145 -14.43 5.66 0.08
CA ALA A 145 -15.86 5.91 -0.01
C ALA A 145 -16.15 6.89 -1.15
N THR A 146 -17.10 6.57 -2.02
CA THR A 146 -17.55 7.47 -3.08
C THR A 146 -18.21 8.69 -2.44
N SER A 147 -17.78 9.89 -2.82
CA SER A 147 -18.12 11.18 -2.18
C SER A 147 -19.59 11.63 -2.32
N LEU A 148 -20.51 10.80 -2.80
CA LEU A 148 -21.91 11.18 -2.98
C LEU A 148 -22.65 11.40 -1.64
N LEU A 149 -22.18 10.79 -0.55
CA LEU A 149 -22.86 10.82 0.76
C LEU A 149 -22.27 11.84 1.75
N ILE A 150 -21.07 12.38 1.50
CA ILE A 150 -20.38 13.24 2.48
C ILE A 150 -20.93 14.68 2.49
N TRP A 151 -21.52 15.15 1.40
CA TRP A 151 -22.08 16.50 1.30
C TRP A 151 -23.44 16.69 2.00
N GLN A 152 -24.15 15.61 2.35
CA GLN A 152 -25.43 15.73 3.08
C GLN A 152 -25.26 15.88 4.59
N ASP A 153 -24.13 15.45 5.15
CA ASP A 153 -23.93 15.40 6.62
C ASP A 153 -23.13 16.59 7.18
N MET A 154 -22.55 17.43 6.31
CA MET A 154 -21.75 18.61 6.70
C MET A 154 -22.56 19.92 6.73
N ARG A 155 -23.90 19.84 6.60
CA ARG A 155 -24.82 20.97 6.84
C ARG A 155 -25.64 20.70 8.10
N LYS A 156 -25.03 20.89 9.26
CA LYS A 156 -25.71 21.23 10.50
C LYS A 156 -24.91 22.30 11.21
#